data_AF-A0A6A1Q9A0-F1
#
_entry.id   AF-A0A6A1Q9A0-F1
#
_cell.length_a   1.000
_cell.length_b   1.000
_cell.length_c   1.000
_cell.angle_alpha   90.00
_cell.angle_beta   90.00
_cell.angle_gamma   90.00
#
_symmetry.space_group_name_H-M   'P 1'
#
loop_
_entity.id
_entity.type
_entity.pdbx_description
1 polymer ?
#
loop_
_entity_poly.entity_id
_entity_poly.type
_entity_poly.pdbx_seq_one_letter_code
_entity_poly.pdbx_strand_id
1 'polypeptide(L)' 'MESYEINPFINRRNANIFISPQQRWRVKAQERIREHSKPAYEINREACDDFKLCERYAMLYGYNAAYNHYFRQRPGAK' A
#
# COMPACT_ATOMS: atom_id res chain seq x y z
N MET A 1 6.87 -7.93 32.22
CA MET A 1 6.06 -6.95 31.49
C MET A 1 6.58 -6.95 30.07
N GLU A 2 5.97 -7.72 29.18
CA GLU A 2 6.40 -7.81 27.79
C GLU A 2 5.97 -6.55 27.05
N SER A 3 6.95 -5.77 26.59
CA SER A 3 6.71 -4.65 25.70
C SER A 3 6.20 -5.21 24.38
N TYR A 4 4.92 -5.01 24.08
CA TYR A 4 4.39 -5.17 22.72
C TYR A 4 5.20 -4.24 21.83
N GLU A 5 6.18 -4.78 21.11
CA GLU A 5 6.83 -4.09 20.01
C GLU A 5 5.76 -3.84 18.95
N ILE A 6 5.14 -2.67 19.03
CA ILE A 6 4.41 -2.09 17.92
C ILE A 6 5.43 -2.06 16.79
N ASN A 7 5.25 -2.94 15.80
CA ASN A 7 6.02 -2.93 14.55
C ASN A 7 6.28 -1.46 14.18
N PRO A 8 7.54 -1.00 14.17
CA PRO A 8 7.86 0.43 14.10
C PRO A 8 7.37 1.05 12.77
N PHE A 9 7.07 0.19 11.81
CA PHE A 9 6.42 0.52 10.55
C PHE A 9 4.93 0.24 10.66
N ILE A 10 4.21 1.19 11.23
CA ILE A 10 2.76 1.28 11.04
C ILE A 10 2.56 1.37 9.52
N ASN A 11 1.76 0.46 8.94
CA ASN A 11 1.43 0.50 7.51
C ASN A 11 1.05 1.94 7.13
N ARG A 12 1.53 2.47 5.99
CA ARG A 12 1.20 3.84 5.52
C ARG A 12 -0.28 4.16 5.69
N ARG A 13 -1.16 3.18 5.47
CA ARG A 13 -2.63 3.30 5.63
C ARG A 13 -3.10 3.55 7.07
N ASN A 14 -2.35 3.09 8.06
CA ASN A 14 -2.67 3.17 9.49
C ASN A 14 -1.89 4.28 10.23
N ALA A 15 -1.02 5.05 9.55
CA ALA A 15 -0.17 6.06 10.19
C ALA A 15 -0.94 7.22 10.84
N ASN A 16 -2.22 7.44 10.47
CA ASN A 16 -3.03 8.57 10.94
C ASN A 16 -3.88 8.28 12.19
N ILE A 17 -3.69 7.15 12.84
CA ILE A 17 -4.51 6.76 14.02
C ILE A 17 -4.29 7.66 15.24
N PHE A 18 -3.15 8.34 15.35
CA PHE A 18 -2.80 9.20 16.49
C PHE A 18 -3.21 10.66 16.34
N ILE A 19 -3.87 11.02 15.23
CA ILE A 19 -4.18 12.41 14.92
C ILE A 19 -5.42 12.88 15.70
N SER A 20 -5.32 14.10 16.23
CA SER A 20 -6.39 14.73 16.99
C SER A 20 -7.71 14.78 16.21
N PRO A 21 -8.88 14.59 16.86
CA PRO A 21 -10.18 14.58 16.18
C PRO A 21 -10.46 15.84 15.35
N GLN A 22 -9.95 16.99 15.80
CA GLN A 22 -10.13 18.29 15.16
C GLN A 22 -9.36 18.42 13.84
N GLN A 23 -8.20 17.78 13.72
CA GLN A 23 -7.37 17.80 12.49
C GLN A 23 -7.68 16.64 11.54
N ARG A 24 -8.47 15.66 12.00
CA ARG A 24 -8.75 14.41 11.28
C ARG A 24 -9.31 14.62 9.87
N TRP A 25 -10.19 15.61 9.67
CA TRP A 25 -10.77 15.91 8.36
C TRP A 25 -9.75 16.45 7.36
N ARG A 26 -8.87 17.35 7.80
CA ARG A 26 -7.82 17.92 6.95
C ARG A 26 -6.83 16.86 6.51
N VAL A 27 -6.43 15.97 7.42
CA VAL A 27 -5.51 14.88 7.11
C VAL A 27 -6.15 13.85 6.19
N LYS A 28 -7.43 13.48 6.42
CA LYS A 28 -8.17 12.63 5.47
C LYS A 28 -8.21 13.23 4.06
N ALA A 29 -8.39 14.55 3.94
CA ALA A 29 -8.38 15.22 2.64
C ALA A 29 -6.99 15.18 1.98
N GLN A 30 -5.93 15.45 2.74
CA GLN A 30 -4.54 15.37 2.25
C GLN A 30 -4.16 13.96 1.82
N GLU A 31 -4.55 12.94 2.58
CA GLU A 31 -4.30 11.54 2.21
C GLU A 31 -5.07 11.14 0.95
N ARG A 32 -6.31 11.62 0.75
CA ARG A 32 -7.02 11.39 -0.52
C ARG A 32 -6.27 11.99 -1.71
N ILE A 33 -5.74 13.21 -1.57
CA ILE A 33 -4.93 13.85 -2.61
C ILE A 33 -3.66 13.03 -2.85
N ARG A 34 -2.98 12.61 -1.78
CA ARG A 34 -1.77 11.78 -1.84
C ARG A 34 -2.02 10.46 -2.57
N GLU A 35 -3.06 9.73 -2.19
CA GLU A 35 -3.47 8.48 -2.82
C GLU A 35 -3.80 8.69 -4.31
N HIS A 36 -4.47 9.80 -4.65
CA HIS A 36 -4.75 10.14 -6.05
C HIS A 36 -3.48 10.49 -6.84
N SER A 37 -2.53 11.19 -6.22
CA SER A 37 -1.24 11.54 -6.84
C SER A 37 -0.19 10.42 -6.76
N LYS A 38 -0.55 9.26 -6.18
CA LYS A 38 0.40 8.18 -5.93
C LYS A 38 0.92 7.65 -7.27
N PRO A 39 2.25 7.56 -7.46
CA PRO A 39 2.79 7.08 -8.72
C PRO A 39 2.44 5.61 -8.90
N ALA A 40 2.21 5.19 -10.16
CA ALA A 40 1.80 3.83 -10.48
C ALA A 40 2.75 2.75 -9.92
N TYR A 41 4.04 3.05 -9.79
CA TYR A 41 5.00 2.13 -9.18
C TYR A 41 4.70 1.87 -7.69
N GLU A 42 4.33 2.90 -6.92
CA GLU A 42 3.98 2.75 -5.50
C GLU A 42 2.67 1.96 -5.36
N ILE A 43 1.69 2.19 -6.24
CA ILE A 43 0.43 1.44 -6.27
C ILE A 43 0.70 -0.05 -6.53
N ASN A 44 1.51 -0.35 -7.54
CA ASN A 44 1.87 -1.73 -7.89
C ASN A 44 2.66 -2.40 -6.77
N ARG A 45 3.53 -1.66 -6.10
CA ARG A 45 4.26 -2.13 -4.93
C ARG A 45 3.32 -2.48 -3.79
N GLU A 46 2.45 -1.55 -3.39
CA GLU A 46 1.49 -1.78 -2.31
C GLU A 46 0.58 -2.98 -2.60
N ALA A 47 0.17 -3.18 -3.85
CA ALA A 47 -0.62 -4.35 -4.24
C ALA A 47 0.14 -5.68 -4.10
N CYS A 48 1.46 -5.67 -4.35
CA CYS A 48 2.29 -6.87 -4.26
C CYS A 48 2.80 -7.15 -2.84
N ASP A 49 2.97 -6.13 -2.00
CA ASP A 49 3.34 -6.29 -0.59
C ASP A 49 2.27 -7.11 0.18
N ASP A 50 0.99 -7.02 -0.23
CA ASP A 50 -0.12 -7.81 0.34
C ASP A 50 -0.17 -9.27 -0.19
N PHE A 51 0.63 -9.63 -1.21
CA PHE A 51 0.60 -10.94 -1.86
C PHE A 51 2.00 -11.54 -2.06
N LYS A 52 2.40 -12.45 -1.17
CA LYS A 52 3.76 -13.02 -1.08
C LYS A 52 4.35 -13.56 -2.40
N LEU A 53 3.52 -14.09 -3.30
CA LEU A 53 3.99 -14.55 -4.61
C LEU A 53 4.33 -13.36 -5.53
N CYS A 54 3.51 -12.31 -5.54
CA CYS A 54 3.87 -11.08 -6.25
C CYS A 54 5.09 -10.42 -5.64
N GLU A 55 5.18 -10.32 -4.31
CA GLU A 55 6.34 -9.77 -3.61
C GLU A 55 7.64 -10.48 -4.03
N ARG A 56 7.69 -11.81 -3.98
CA ARG A 56 8.87 -12.58 -4.37
C ARG A 56 9.23 -12.40 -5.85
N TYR A 57 8.23 -12.35 -6.73
CA TYR A 57 8.46 -12.11 -8.15
C TYR A 57 8.95 -10.67 -8.42
N ALA A 58 8.43 -9.70 -7.67
CA ALA A 58 8.83 -8.29 -7.77
C ALA A 58 10.29 -8.07 -7.36
N MET A 59 10.83 -8.85 -6.42
CA MET A 59 12.25 -8.80 -6.07
C MET A 59 13.16 -9.16 -7.24
N LEU A 60 12.69 -9.97 -8.19
CA LEU A 60 13.47 -10.42 -9.35
C LEU A 60 13.21 -9.56 -10.60
N TYR A 61 11.96 -9.20 -10.86
CA TYR A 61 11.53 -8.57 -12.12
C TYR A 61 10.95 -7.16 -11.96
N GLY A 62 10.87 -6.66 -10.73
CA GLY A 62 10.28 -5.37 -10.41
C GLY A 62 8.75 -5.43 -10.23
N TYR A 63 8.23 -4.48 -9.46
CA TYR A 63 6.81 -4.42 -9.08
C TYR A 63 5.85 -4.24 -10.26
N ASN A 64 6.25 -3.56 -11.33
CA ASN A 64 5.38 -3.37 -12.50
C ASN A 64 5.16 -4.69 -13.26
N ALA A 65 6.23 -5.46 -13.50
CA ALA A 65 6.13 -6.77 -14.13
C ALA A 65 5.34 -7.75 -13.25
N ALA A 66 5.63 -7.76 -11.95
CA ALA A 66 4.95 -8.61 -10.98
C ALA A 66 3.44 -8.31 -10.89
N TYR A 67 3.07 -7.02 -10.82
CA TYR A 67 1.68 -6.61 -10.80
C TYR A 67 0.94 -7.04 -12.07
N ASN A 68 1.57 -6.85 -13.23
CA ASN A 68 1.03 -7.30 -14.51
C ASN A 68 0.89 -8.82 -14.60
N HIS A 69 1.75 -9.59 -13.92
CA HIS A 69 1.70 -11.05 -13.95
C HIS A 69 0.55 -11.61 -13.10
N TYR A 70 0.33 -11.06 -11.90
CA TYR A 70 -0.62 -11.63 -10.94
C TYR A 70 -1.97 -10.91 -10.88
N PHE A 71 -2.02 -9.59 -11.09
CA PHE A 71 -3.22 -8.79 -10.84
C PHE A 71 -3.86 -8.24 -12.11
N ARG A 72 -3.11 -8.16 -13.21
CA ARG A 72 -3.67 -7.70 -14.48
C ARG A 72 -4.49 -8.81 -15.12
N GLN A 73 -5.75 -8.90 -14.69
CA GLN A 73 -6.76 -9.66 -15.42
C GLN A 73 -6.93 -9.02 -16.80
N ARG A 74 -6.82 -9.83 -17.85
CA ARG A 74 -7.27 -9.39 -19.18
C ARG A 74 -8.75 -9.05 -19.05
N PRO A 75 -9.22 -7.89 -19.56
CA PRO A 75 -10.65 -7.63 -19.63
C PRO A 75 -11.29 -8.74 -20.47
N GLY A 76 -11.98 -9.67 -19.82
CA GLY A 76 -12.56 -10.86 -20.47
C GLY A 76 -12.46 -12.19 -19.70
N ALA A 77 -11.75 -12.27 -18.57
CA ALA A 77 -11.75 -13.49 -17.75
C ALA A 77 -13.02 -13.52 -16.86
N LYS A 78 -14.12 -14.02 -17.43
CA LYS A 78 -15.32 -14.48 -16.73
C LYS A 78 -15.66 -15.88 -17.24
#